data_AF-A0A9C8HT38-F1
#
_entry.id   AF-A0A9C8HT38-F1
#
_cell.length_a   1.000
_cell.length_b   1.000
_cell.length_c   1.000
_cell.angle_alpha   90.00
_cell.angle_beta   90.00
_cell.angle_gamma   90.00
#
_symmetry.space_group_name_H-M   'P 1'
#
loop_
_entity.id
_entity.type
_entity.pdbx_description
1 polymer ?
#
loop_
_entity_poly.entity_id
_entity_poly.type
_entity_poly.pdbx_seq_one_letter_code
_entity_poly.pdbx_strand_id
1 'polypeptide(L)'
;MKKTLIVLLLMLIPVMVFAVDFSYSGHFRTRGSQLTDPYLDNLAHGYEDIISWTDYQLHLFTTAAINDNLSMVWGVEVNGIWGNEDQNRDEITVMTKHLYMDFAPEMADWMHIRLGLQPYRDIFTSSIFDDDAVGVSLMPEWETADVSLGYYVFHDEEIAGLSNRFWTLDVSKSMNALTLKAAALMNKVYEAGALDNYSRLYIGAAADYAMETMDFGGHFVYSTTSFDEEDGNPDMSGYFAYLYGKMDVTEKLNVKLNFGYTPGNLDFDNGSLSITTFEGISPYFNPYGLEYLFVGSVMDFPVGNGSVFNTAGNTFDFYNGLMVFSANITYDIFYLNAGFVNMVFDIENSPIPIPDFEKNIGTEIDLGIKTQLTDGLDFCAVYALFMPGSFFEDETWWGTDTDPKTAHEISAKLQYNF
;
A
#
# COMPACT_ATOMS: atom_id res chain seq x y z
N MET A 1 -5.69 20.25 -54.28
CA MET A 1 -4.57 19.83 -53.40
C MET A 1 -5.00 19.62 -51.94
N LYS A 2 -5.66 20.57 -51.26
CA LYS A 2 -6.05 20.41 -49.83
C LYS A 2 -6.96 19.19 -49.53
N LYS A 3 -7.93 18.87 -50.40
CA LYS A 3 -8.85 17.72 -50.20
C LYS A 3 -8.17 16.35 -50.37
N THR A 4 -7.22 16.25 -51.31
CA THR A 4 -6.46 15.01 -51.56
C THR A 4 -5.50 14.69 -50.42
N LEU A 5 -4.88 15.71 -49.81
CA LEU A 5 -4.04 15.55 -48.62
C LEU A 5 -4.85 15.08 -47.40
N ILE A 6 -6.05 15.65 -47.20
CA ILE A 6 -6.96 15.22 -46.11
C ILE A 6 -7.41 13.78 -46.31
N VAL A 7 -7.75 13.36 -47.54
CA VAL A 7 -8.13 11.97 -47.83
C VAL A 7 -6.94 11.01 -47.67
N LEU A 8 -5.72 11.42 -48.04
CA LEU A 8 -4.50 10.65 -47.79
C LEU A 8 -4.20 10.52 -46.28
N LEU A 9 -4.31 11.60 -45.52
CA LEU A 9 -4.18 11.59 -44.06
C LEU A 9 -5.25 10.70 -43.40
N LEU A 10 -6.51 10.78 -43.85
CA LEU A 10 -7.60 9.94 -43.35
C LEU A 10 -7.45 8.47 -43.75
N MET A 11 -6.80 8.15 -44.88
CA MET A 11 -6.46 6.77 -45.25
C MET A 11 -5.22 6.23 -44.55
N LEU A 12 -4.29 7.10 -44.13
CA LEU A 12 -3.14 6.72 -43.31
C LEU A 12 -3.52 6.34 -41.88
N ILE A 13 -4.61 6.91 -41.33
CA ILE A 13 -5.09 6.58 -39.98
C ILE A 13 -5.43 5.09 -39.84
N PRO A 14 -6.28 4.48 -40.70
CA PRO A 14 -6.51 3.03 -40.66
C PRO A 14 -5.25 2.20 -40.83
N VAL A 15 -4.37 2.58 -41.78
CA VAL A 15 -3.11 1.83 -42.03
C VAL A 15 -2.17 1.89 -40.82
N MET A 16 -2.10 3.02 -40.12
CA MET A 16 -1.35 3.15 -38.87
C MET A 16 -2.00 2.35 -37.73
N VAL A 17 -3.33 2.26 -37.67
CA VAL A 17 -4.04 1.42 -36.68
C VAL A 17 -3.87 -0.08 -36.97
N PHE A 18 -3.73 -0.49 -38.23
CA PHE A 18 -3.45 -1.89 -38.60
C PHE A 18 -1.99 -2.32 -38.46
N ALA A 19 -1.06 -1.38 -38.23
CA ALA A 19 0.35 -1.67 -38.04
C ALA A 19 0.76 -1.74 -36.55
N VAL A 20 -0.20 -1.52 -35.65
CA VAL A 20 0.00 -1.54 -34.20
C VAL A 20 -0.67 -2.80 -33.65
N ASP A 21 0.09 -3.61 -32.93
CA ASP A 21 -0.47 -4.77 -32.24
C ASP A 21 -1.07 -4.29 -30.92
N PHE A 22 -2.39 -4.50 -30.77
CA PHE A 22 -3.11 -4.17 -29.55
C PHE A 22 -3.29 -5.41 -28.70
N SER A 23 -3.00 -5.29 -27.41
CA SER A 23 -3.42 -6.24 -26.39
C SER A 23 -4.24 -5.54 -25.32
N TYR A 24 -5.14 -6.31 -24.71
CA TYR A 24 -5.99 -5.87 -23.63
C TYR A 24 -5.79 -6.79 -22.45
N SER A 25 -5.77 -6.22 -21.25
CA SER A 25 -5.81 -6.96 -20.01
C SER A 25 -6.56 -6.16 -18.97
N GLY A 26 -7.00 -6.82 -17.91
CA GLY A 26 -7.62 -6.10 -16.81
C GLY A 26 -8.33 -7.00 -15.83
N HIS A 27 -9.14 -6.37 -15.00
CA HIS A 27 -10.03 -7.08 -14.09
C HIS A 27 -11.33 -6.33 -13.89
N PHE A 28 -12.40 -7.09 -13.70
CA PHE A 28 -13.64 -6.59 -13.11
C PHE A 28 -13.81 -7.22 -11.73
N ARG A 29 -14.05 -6.41 -10.72
CA ARG A 29 -14.23 -6.83 -9.34
C ARG A 29 -15.55 -6.28 -8.80
N THR A 30 -16.23 -7.08 -8.01
CA THR A 30 -17.27 -6.61 -7.08
C THR A 30 -17.00 -7.13 -5.69
N ARG A 31 -17.35 -6.34 -4.68
CA ARG A 31 -17.21 -6.70 -3.27
C ARG A 31 -18.42 -6.27 -2.47
N GLY A 32 -18.74 -7.03 -1.44
CA GLY A 32 -19.68 -6.62 -0.41
C GLY A 32 -19.04 -6.78 0.95
N SER A 33 -19.27 -5.82 1.84
CA SER A 33 -18.77 -5.86 3.21
C SER A 33 -19.85 -5.39 4.18
N GLN A 34 -19.84 -5.99 5.36
CA GLN A 34 -20.56 -5.53 6.53
C GLN A 34 -19.61 -5.64 7.73
N LEU A 35 -19.33 -4.53 8.41
CA LEU A 35 -18.47 -4.51 9.58
C LEU A 35 -18.97 -3.58 10.66
N THR A 36 -18.51 -3.82 11.88
CA THR A 36 -18.54 -2.84 12.97
C THR A 36 -17.64 -1.66 12.61
N ASP A 37 -18.12 -0.44 12.77
CA ASP A 37 -17.40 0.79 12.42
C ASP A 37 -15.96 0.77 13.00
N PRO A 38 -14.91 0.89 12.15
CA PRO A 38 -13.52 0.74 12.55
C PRO A 38 -12.92 1.98 13.21
N TYR A 39 -13.67 3.08 13.37
CA TYR A 39 -13.17 4.25 14.10
C TYR A 39 -12.83 3.87 15.55
N LEU A 40 -11.64 4.27 16.03
CA LEU A 40 -11.18 3.89 17.37
C LEU A 40 -12.13 4.30 18.48
N ASP A 41 -12.77 5.47 18.36
CA ASP A 41 -13.74 5.95 19.35
C ASP A 41 -14.90 4.96 19.49
N ASN A 42 -15.38 4.41 18.37
CA ASN A 42 -16.40 3.36 18.37
C ASN A 42 -15.90 2.07 18.99
N LEU A 43 -14.64 1.70 18.72
CA LEU A 43 -14.01 0.52 19.31
C LEU A 43 -13.80 0.67 20.82
N ALA A 44 -13.46 1.86 21.31
CA ALA A 44 -13.24 2.16 22.74
C ALA A 44 -14.55 2.21 23.54
N HIS A 45 -15.59 2.81 22.96
CA HIS A 45 -16.89 3.01 23.63
C HIS A 45 -17.93 1.92 23.31
N GLY A 46 -17.57 0.93 22.48
CA GLY A 46 -18.46 -0.19 22.15
C GLY A 46 -19.72 0.23 21.38
N TYR A 47 -19.61 1.29 20.57
CA TYR A 47 -20.67 1.70 19.65
C TYR A 47 -20.78 0.66 18.52
N GLU A 48 -21.96 0.02 18.40
CA GLU A 48 -22.20 -1.07 17.44
C GLU A 48 -22.73 -0.54 16.10
N ASP A 49 -22.24 0.61 15.64
CA ASP A 49 -22.63 1.12 14.34
C ASP A 49 -22.09 0.15 13.27
N ILE A 50 -23.02 -0.45 12.53
CA ILE A 50 -22.69 -1.40 11.47
C ILE A 50 -22.71 -0.65 10.15
N ILE A 51 -21.55 -0.63 9.50
CA ILE A 51 -21.41 -0.08 8.15
C ILE A 51 -21.57 -1.24 7.17
N SER A 52 -22.35 -1.01 6.11
CA SER A 52 -22.50 -1.98 5.01
C SER A 52 -22.41 -1.28 3.68
N TRP A 53 -21.62 -1.84 2.77
CA TRP A 53 -21.54 -1.33 1.41
C TRP A 53 -21.26 -2.46 0.42
N THR A 54 -21.45 -2.13 -0.84
CA THR A 54 -21.00 -2.95 -1.96
C THR A 54 -20.24 -2.04 -2.89
N ASP A 55 -19.15 -2.51 -3.48
CA ASP A 55 -18.42 -1.76 -4.50
C ASP A 55 -18.19 -2.59 -5.75
N TYR A 56 -17.78 -1.88 -6.80
CA TYR A 56 -17.25 -2.48 -8.01
C TYR A 56 -16.09 -1.66 -8.52
N GLN A 57 -15.20 -2.35 -9.23
CA GLN A 57 -14.04 -1.78 -9.89
C GLN A 57 -13.82 -2.48 -11.22
N LEU A 58 -13.56 -1.70 -12.28
CA LEU A 58 -13.07 -2.18 -13.56
C LEU A 58 -11.73 -1.53 -13.84
N HIS A 59 -10.69 -2.34 -14.01
CA HIS A 59 -9.44 -1.90 -14.63
C HIS A 59 -9.39 -2.46 -16.05
N LEU A 60 -9.17 -1.58 -17.02
CA LEU A 60 -8.95 -1.95 -18.41
C LEU A 60 -7.65 -1.33 -18.89
N PHE A 61 -6.67 -2.17 -19.20
CA PHE A 61 -5.40 -1.78 -19.78
C PHE A 61 -5.37 -2.13 -21.26
N THR A 62 -4.97 -1.17 -22.07
CA THR A 62 -4.70 -1.33 -23.50
C THR A 62 -3.22 -1.07 -23.74
N THR A 63 -2.52 -2.04 -24.30
CA THR A 63 -1.14 -1.90 -24.75
C THR A 63 -1.12 -1.84 -26.26
N ALA A 64 -0.49 -0.81 -26.80
CA ALA A 64 -0.27 -0.57 -28.21
C ALA A 64 1.22 -0.76 -28.51
N ALA A 65 1.60 -1.91 -29.07
CA ALA A 65 2.98 -2.17 -29.50
C ALA A 65 3.20 -1.52 -30.87
N ILE A 66 3.98 -0.44 -30.88
CA ILE A 66 4.25 0.35 -32.08
C ILE A 66 5.38 -0.30 -32.89
N ASN A 67 6.39 -0.82 -32.19
CA ASN A 67 7.44 -1.70 -32.71
C ASN A 67 8.08 -2.49 -31.55
N ASP A 68 9.09 -3.32 -31.84
CA ASP A 68 9.80 -4.15 -30.86
C ASP A 68 10.41 -3.36 -29.69
N ASN A 69 10.72 -2.08 -29.91
CA ASN A 69 11.42 -1.20 -28.97
C ASN A 69 10.52 -0.11 -28.40
N LEU A 70 9.23 -0.05 -28.73
CA LEU A 70 8.32 1.01 -28.27
C LEU A 70 6.89 0.50 -28.14
N SER A 71 6.36 0.63 -26.93
CA SER A 71 4.96 0.41 -26.61
C SER A 71 4.36 1.60 -25.88
N MET A 72 3.04 1.75 -25.99
CA MET A 72 2.26 2.70 -25.23
C MET A 72 1.19 1.94 -24.43
N VAL A 73 1.03 2.29 -23.16
CA VAL A 73 0.03 1.69 -22.28
C VAL A 73 -0.96 2.76 -21.85
N TRP A 74 -2.24 2.45 -21.95
CA TRP A 74 -3.33 3.26 -21.39
C TRP A 74 -4.22 2.37 -20.53
N GLY A 75 -4.32 2.70 -19.25
CA GLY A 75 -5.18 2.08 -18.26
C GLY A 75 -6.31 3.01 -17.87
N VAL A 76 -7.53 2.48 -17.79
CA VAL A 76 -8.70 3.18 -17.25
C VAL A 76 -9.20 2.40 -16.04
N GLU A 77 -9.48 3.13 -14.96
CA GLU A 77 -10.11 2.62 -13.76
C GLU A 77 -11.51 3.23 -13.63
N VAL A 78 -12.51 2.37 -13.42
CA VAL A 78 -13.90 2.75 -13.14
C VAL A 78 -14.30 2.14 -11.81
N ASN A 79 -14.55 2.99 -10.82
CA ASN A 79 -15.01 2.58 -9.50
C ASN A 79 -16.41 3.11 -9.21
N GLY A 80 -17.13 2.42 -8.34
CA GLY A 80 -18.29 3.00 -7.67
C GLY A 80 -18.75 2.18 -6.47
N ILE A 81 -19.53 2.83 -5.60
CA ILE A 81 -20.10 2.25 -4.38
C ILE A 81 -21.62 2.15 -4.54
N TRP A 82 -22.17 0.97 -4.29
CA TRP A 82 -23.59 0.68 -4.25
C TRP A 82 -24.02 0.61 -2.78
N GLY A 83 -25.02 1.41 -2.41
CA GLY A 83 -25.46 1.48 -1.02
C GLY A 83 -26.19 2.78 -0.70
N ASN A 84 -26.65 2.92 0.54
CA ASN A 84 -27.75 3.78 0.93
C ASN A 84 -27.34 5.05 1.72
N GLU A 85 -28.12 6.13 1.57
CA GLU A 85 -29.08 6.44 2.65
C GLU A 85 -30.55 6.42 2.19
N ASP A 86 -30.91 6.59 0.89
CA ASP A 86 -32.21 6.06 0.36
C ASP A 86 -32.25 5.47 -1.10
N GLN A 87 -31.14 4.85 -1.54
CA GLN A 87 -30.89 3.93 -2.66
C GLN A 87 -30.26 4.55 -3.92
N ASN A 88 -29.15 3.92 -4.36
CA ASN A 88 -28.23 4.28 -5.46
C ASN A 88 -27.36 5.52 -5.18
N ARG A 89 -26.30 5.32 -4.40
CA ARG A 89 -25.14 6.21 -4.40
C ARG A 89 -24.51 6.21 -5.82
N ASP A 90 -24.85 7.21 -6.62
CA ASP A 90 -24.43 7.37 -8.03
C ASP A 90 -22.96 7.84 -8.20
N GLU A 91 -22.10 7.58 -7.21
CA GLU A 91 -20.70 7.98 -7.26
C GLU A 91 -19.92 7.00 -8.14
N ILE A 92 -19.92 7.29 -9.44
CA ILE A 92 -19.03 6.65 -10.40
C ILE A 92 -17.81 7.54 -10.61
N THR A 93 -16.64 7.02 -10.29
CA THR A 93 -15.38 7.67 -10.61
C THR A 93 -14.73 6.95 -11.78
N VAL A 94 -14.44 7.71 -12.84
CA VAL A 94 -13.66 7.24 -13.99
C VAL A 94 -12.36 8.02 -14.00
N MET A 95 -11.23 7.31 -13.96
CA MET A 95 -9.91 7.92 -13.96
C MET A 95 -8.97 7.18 -14.91
N THR A 96 -7.99 7.92 -15.43
CA THR A 96 -6.85 7.29 -16.10
C THR A 96 -5.97 6.70 -15.01
N LYS A 97 -5.80 5.37 -15.03
CA LYS A 97 -4.96 4.64 -14.08
C LYS A 97 -3.51 4.71 -14.51
N HIS A 98 -3.23 4.27 -15.74
CA HIS A 98 -1.91 4.36 -16.36
C HIS A 98 -1.98 5.11 -17.68
N LEU A 99 -0.94 5.87 -18.00
CA LEU A 99 -0.72 6.44 -19.33
C LEU A 99 0.77 6.69 -19.52
N TYR A 100 1.47 5.74 -20.13
CA TYR A 100 2.91 5.81 -20.31
C TYR A 100 3.38 5.21 -21.63
N MET A 101 4.59 5.61 -22.03
CA MET A 101 5.38 4.94 -23.07
C MET A 101 6.48 4.12 -22.43
N ASP A 102 6.76 2.95 -22.98
CA ASP A 102 7.84 2.06 -22.57
C ASP A 102 8.68 1.74 -23.80
N PHE A 103 9.99 2.04 -23.74
CA PHE A 103 10.86 1.91 -24.90
C PHE A 103 12.33 1.63 -24.57
N ALA A 104 13.00 0.95 -25.49
CA ALA A 104 14.44 0.72 -25.49
C ALA A 104 15.08 1.53 -26.64
N PRO A 105 15.77 2.65 -26.36
CA PRO A 105 16.36 3.47 -27.41
C PRO A 105 17.41 2.66 -28.19
N GLU A 106 17.41 2.72 -29.52
CA GLU A 106 18.41 1.99 -30.34
C GLU A 106 19.87 2.37 -30.01
N MET A 107 20.10 3.57 -29.49
CA MET A 107 21.43 4.05 -29.08
C MET A 107 21.85 3.59 -27.68
N ALA A 108 20.93 2.97 -26.92
CA ALA A 108 21.10 2.50 -25.55
C ALA A 108 20.18 1.28 -25.33
N ASP A 109 20.35 0.26 -26.17
CA ASP A 109 19.59 -1.00 -26.14
C ASP A 109 19.72 -1.76 -24.82
N TRP A 110 20.80 -1.52 -24.08
CA TRP A 110 21.01 -1.98 -22.70
C TRP A 110 20.14 -1.28 -21.66
N MET A 111 19.18 -0.43 -22.04
CA MET A 111 18.36 0.35 -21.10
C MET A 111 16.92 0.49 -21.58
N HIS A 112 15.99 0.11 -20.70
CA HIS A 112 14.58 0.41 -20.83
C HIS A 112 14.23 1.75 -20.17
N ILE A 113 13.41 2.54 -20.84
CA ILE A 113 12.90 3.82 -20.34
C ILE A 113 11.37 3.77 -20.32
N ARG A 114 10.79 4.09 -19.16
CA ARG A 114 9.34 4.29 -19.02
C ARG A 114 9.04 5.74 -18.68
N LEU A 115 8.13 6.38 -19.42
CA LEU A 115 7.76 7.79 -19.26
C LEU A 115 6.25 7.97 -19.24
N GLY A 116 5.71 8.59 -18.20
CA GLY A 116 4.29 8.91 -18.06
C GLY A 116 3.72 8.56 -16.69
N LEU A 117 2.38 8.52 -16.59
CA LEU A 117 1.65 8.04 -15.42
C LEU A 117 1.78 6.52 -15.35
N GLN A 118 2.52 6.00 -14.37
CA GLN A 118 2.91 4.60 -14.29
C GLN A 118 2.85 4.11 -12.84
N PRO A 119 2.65 2.80 -12.62
CA PRO A 119 2.71 2.25 -11.28
C PRO A 119 4.15 2.24 -10.79
N TYR A 120 4.35 2.60 -9.53
CA TYR A 120 5.60 2.37 -8.81
C TYR A 120 5.28 1.66 -7.50
N ARG A 121 6.00 0.57 -7.24
CA ARG A 121 5.90 -0.20 -6.01
C ARG A 121 7.30 -0.40 -5.46
N ASP A 122 7.51 0.05 -4.23
CA ASP A 122 8.81 -0.09 -3.60
C ASP A 122 9.18 -1.56 -3.33
N ILE A 123 10.47 -1.85 -3.33
CA ILE A 123 11.01 -3.22 -3.16
C ILE A 123 10.80 -3.80 -1.75
N PHE A 124 10.35 -2.98 -0.79
CA PHE A 124 10.09 -3.36 0.60
C PHE A 124 8.64 -3.78 0.80
N THR A 125 8.01 -4.36 -0.22
CA THR A 125 6.64 -4.91 -0.12
C THR A 125 5.60 -3.83 0.15
N SER A 126 5.68 -2.70 -0.55
CA SER A 126 4.71 -1.60 -0.44
C SER A 126 4.74 -0.87 0.91
N SER A 127 5.85 -0.97 1.63
CA SER A 127 6.02 -0.33 2.95
C SER A 127 6.19 1.19 2.86
N ILE A 128 6.64 1.72 1.72
CA ILE A 128 6.86 3.15 1.52
C ILE A 128 5.87 3.69 0.51
N PHE A 129 5.73 3.04 -0.65
CA PHE A 129 4.95 3.54 -1.77
C PHE A 129 4.47 2.38 -2.66
N ASP A 130 3.17 2.35 -2.92
CA ASP A 130 2.51 1.45 -3.87
C ASP A 130 1.30 2.14 -4.47
N ASP A 131 1.57 2.97 -5.48
CA ASP A 131 0.57 3.78 -6.16
C ASP A 131 1.04 4.17 -7.57
N ASP A 132 0.25 4.96 -8.28
CA ASP A 132 0.60 5.51 -9.58
C ASP A 132 1.18 6.93 -9.46
N ALA A 133 2.27 7.17 -10.19
CA ALA A 133 2.89 8.47 -10.25
C ALA A 133 3.31 8.84 -11.68
N VAL A 134 3.32 10.13 -11.97
CA VAL A 134 3.83 10.63 -13.26
C VAL A 134 5.34 10.75 -13.15
N GLY A 135 6.08 10.08 -14.02
CA GLY A 135 7.54 10.09 -13.90
C GLY A 135 8.29 9.52 -15.07
N VAL A 136 9.60 9.41 -14.86
CA VAL A 136 10.54 8.71 -15.73
C VAL A 136 11.26 7.63 -14.94
N SER A 137 11.38 6.45 -15.54
CA SER A 137 12.07 5.30 -14.96
C SER A 137 13.12 4.81 -15.95
N LEU A 138 14.32 4.53 -15.46
CA LEU A 138 15.46 4.02 -16.19
C LEU A 138 15.85 2.66 -15.63
N MET A 139 15.78 1.63 -16.47
CA MET A 139 15.95 0.23 -16.10
C MET A 139 17.05 -0.38 -16.98
N PRO A 140 18.33 -0.25 -16.60
CA PRO A 140 19.41 -0.91 -17.33
C PRO A 140 19.28 -2.44 -17.28
N GLU A 141 19.49 -3.09 -18.42
CA GLU A 141 19.49 -4.54 -18.57
C GLU A 141 20.87 -5.10 -18.24
N TRP A 142 21.12 -5.39 -16.96
CA TRP A 142 22.37 -6.00 -16.50
C TRP A 142 22.14 -7.44 -16.05
N GLU A 143 23.00 -8.36 -16.50
CA GLU A 143 22.92 -9.77 -16.06
C GLU A 143 23.25 -9.96 -14.56
N THR A 144 23.91 -8.99 -13.94
CA THR A 144 24.47 -9.16 -12.59
C THR A 144 23.57 -8.69 -11.46
N ALA A 145 22.63 -7.78 -11.76
CA ALA A 145 21.67 -7.20 -10.82
C ALA A 145 20.58 -6.47 -11.61
N ASP A 146 19.35 -6.49 -11.09
CA ASP A 146 18.26 -5.66 -11.58
C ASP A 146 18.37 -4.29 -10.92
N VAL A 147 18.46 -3.24 -11.73
CA VAL A 147 18.57 -1.85 -11.24
C VAL A 147 17.46 -1.02 -11.85
N SER A 148 16.83 -0.18 -11.03
CA SER A 148 15.84 0.80 -11.46
C SER A 148 16.15 2.15 -10.84
N LEU A 149 16.15 3.20 -11.65
CA LEU A 149 16.23 4.58 -11.20
C LEU A 149 14.98 5.33 -11.63
N GLY A 150 14.36 6.06 -10.73
CA GLY A 150 13.12 6.77 -11.02
C GLY A 150 13.13 8.21 -10.54
N TYR A 151 12.38 9.05 -11.24
CA TYR A 151 11.95 10.36 -10.77
C TYR A 151 10.45 10.50 -11.03
N TYR A 152 9.70 10.80 -9.97
CA TYR A 152 8.24 10.80 -10.00
C TYR A 152 7.65 12.03 -9.31
N VAL A 153 6.46 12.39 -9.75
CA VAL A 153 5.59 13.39 -9.15
C VAL A 153 4.27 12.72 -8.79
N PHE A 154 3.93 12.77 -7.50
CA PHE A 154 2.73 12.22 -6.89
C PHE A 154 1.97 13.35 -6.21
N HIS A 155 0.82 13.70 -6.77
CA HIS A 155 0.13 14.97 -6.55
C HIS A 155 0.91 16.21 -7.05
N ASP A 156 0.17 17.14 -7.66
CA ASP A 156 0.70 18.41 -8.16
C ASP A 156 0.09 19.56 -7.34
N GLU A 157 0.95 20.49 -6.92
CA GLU A 157 0.59 21.65 -6.09
C GLU A 157 -0.51 22.51 -6.72
N GLU A 158 -0.57 22.60 -8.05
CA GLU A 158 -1.57 23.40 -8.76
C GLU A 158 -2.99 22.84 -8.65
N ILE A 159 -3.12 21.54 -8.35
CA ILE A 159 -4.40 20.83 -8.32
C ILE A 159 -4.76 20.42 -6.88
N ALA A 160 -3.79 19.91 -6.12
CA ALA A 160 -4.01 19.30 -4.80
C ALA A 160 -3.58 20.19 -3.62
N GLY A 161 -2.93 21.33 -3.86
CA GLY A 161 -2.32 22.15 -2.80
C GLY A 161 -1.05 21.53 -2.17
N LEU A 162 -0.80 20.25 -2.44
CA LEU A 162 0.33 19.43 -2.01
C LEU A 162 1.04 18.82 -3.23
N SER A 163 2.37 18.80 -3.22
CA SER A 163 3.22 18.15 -4.21
C SER A 163 4.19 17.20 -3.53
N ASN A 164 4.18 15.92 -3.90
CA ASN A 164 5.23 14.96 -3.54
C ASN A 164 6.09 14.69 -4.78
N ARG A 165 7.40 14.92 -4.68
CA ARG A 165 8.34 14.61 -5.74
C ARG A 165 9.39 13.68 -5.21
N PHE A 166 9.54 12.50 -5.80
CA PHE A 166 10.47 11.52 -5.26
C PHE A 166 11.40 10.91 -6.31
N TRP A 167 12.61 10.62 -5.84
CA TRP A 167 13.65 9.91 -6.56
C TRP A 167 13.79 8.52 -5.97
N THR A 168 14.01 7.53 -6.83
CA THR A 168 14.18 6.14 -6.41
C THR A 168 15.46 5.57 -7.01
N LEU A 169 16.13 4.73 -6.24
CA LEU A 169 17.19 3.84 -6.69
C LEU A 169 16.91 2.48 -6.07
N ASP A 170 16.50 1.53 -6.88
CA ASP A 170 16.22 0.16 -6.47
C ASP A 170 17.27 -0.76 -7.09
N VAL A 171 17.84 -1.64 -6.28
CA VAL A 171 18.81 -2.65 -6.72
C VAL A 171 18.39 -4.00 -6.15
N SER A 172 18.29 -5.02 -7.00
CA SER A 172 18.04 -6.39 -6.56
C SER A 172 18.94 -7.39 -7.26
N LYS A 173 19.23 -8.50 -6.59
CA LYS A 173 20.04 -9.58 -7.14
C LYS A 173 19.57 -10.92 -6.60
N SER A 174 19.18 -11.79 -7.51
CA SER A 174 18.82 -13.18 -7.21
C SER A 174 20.03 -14.12 -7.40
N MET A 175 20.29 -14.95 -6.39
CA MET A 175 21.43 -15.87 -6.30
C MET A 175 20.94 -17.24 -5.81
N ASN A 176 20.53 -18.10 -6.74
CA ASN A 176 19.94 -19.41 -6.44
C ASN A 176 18.74 -19.27 -5.49
N ALA A 177 18.90 -19.68 -4.23
CA ALA A 177 17.92 -19.61 -3.17
C ALA A 177 17.77 -18.22 -2.54
N LEU A 178 18.74 -17.31 -2.71
CA LEU A 178 18.78 -16.02 -2.00
C LEU A 178 18.55 -14.86 -2.97
N THR A 179 17.58 -14.00 -2.68
CA THR A 179 17.41 -12.69 -3.32
C THR A 179 17.76 -11.60 -2.32
N LEU A 180 18.69 -10.72 -2.69
CA LEU A 180 19.04 -9.53 -1.93
C LEU A 180 18.49 -8.30 -2.63
N LYS A 181 17.95 -7.34 -1.88
CA LYS A 181 17.43 -6.08 -2.40
C LYS A 181 17.91 -4.93 -1.54
N ALA A 182 18.15 -3.78 -2.14
CA ALA A 182 18.46 -2.53 -1.45
C ALA A 182 17.85 -1.38 -2.23
N ALA A 183 17.38 -0.35 -1.52
CA ALA A 183 16.88 0.84 -2.16
C ALA A 183 17.13 2.09 -1.34
N ALA A 184 17.18 3.20 -2.05
CA ALA A 184 17.11 4.54 -1.51
C ALA A 184 15.99 5.30 -2.22
N LEU A 185 15.13 5.95 -1.43
CA LEU A 185 14.05 6.79 -1.94
C LEU A 185 14.14 8.15 -1.24
N MET A 186 14.15 9.23 -2.00
CA MET A 186 14.13 10.59 -1.44
C MET A 186 12.84 11.28 -1.89
N ASN A 187 11.96 11.60 -0.96
CA ASN A 187 10.73 12.34 -1.20
C ASN A 187 10.89 13.80 -0.76
N LYS A 188 10.48 14.73 -1.61
CA LYS A 188 10.31 16.14 -1.25
C LYS A 188 8.82 16.46 -1.24
N VAL A 189 8.34 16.93 -0.10
CA VAL A 189 6.96 17.36 0.10
C VAL A 189 6.92 18.88 0.12
N TYR A 190 6.00 19.43 -0.66
CA TYR A 190 5.74 20.86 -0.71
C TYR A 190 4.24 21.12 -0.62
N GLU A 191 3.85 21.97 0.33
CA GLU A 191 2.49 22.47 0.48
C GLU A 191 2.51 24.00 0.55
N ALA A 192 1.72 24.63 -0.31
CA ALA A 192 1.74 26.09 -0.44
C ALA A 192 1.18 26.76 0.82
N GLY A 193 2.05 27.45 1.56
CA GLY A 193 1.68 28.14 2.81
C GLY A 193 1.81 27.28 4.07
N ALA A 194 2.23 26.02 3.95
CA ALA A 194 2.65 25.22 5.09
C ALA A 194 4.04 25.67 5.58
N LEU A 195 4.22 25.65 6.90
CA LEU A 195 5.53 25.88 7.54
C LEU A 195 6.43 24.64 7.49
N ASP A 196 5.85 23.49 7.15
CA ASP A 196 6.44 22.18 7.40
C ASP A 196 6.82 21.48 6.09
N ASN A 197 7.27 22.23 5.08
CA ASN A 197 7.84 21.61 3.87
C ASN A 197 9.06 20.77 4.25
N TYR A 198 9.15 19.55 3.76
CA TYR A 198 10.22 18.64 4.16
C TYR A 198 10.76 17.77 3.03
N SER A 199 11.96 17.25 3.25
CA SER A 199 12.57 16.19 2.49
C SER A 199 12.76 14.97 3.38
N ARG A 200 12.26 13.80 2.96
CA ARG A 200 12.42 12.53 3.67
C ARG A 200 13.23 11.56 2.84
N LEU A 201 14.30 11.03 3.43
CA LEU A 201 15.12 9.96 2.86
C LEU A 201 14.72 8.64 3.50
N TYR A 202 14.44 7.66 2.66
CA TYR A 202 14.31 6.26 3.01
C TYR A 202 15.52 5.50 2.48
N ILE A 203 16.11 4.63 3.30
CA ILE A 203 17.17 3.72 2.88
C ILE A 203 16.94 2.37 3.55
N GLY A 204 16.98 1.30 2.77
CA GLY A 204 16.69 -0.01 3.31
C GLY A 204 17.33 -1.15 2.54
N ALA A 205 17.24 -2.33 3.15
CA ALA A 205 17.63 -3.59 2.56
C ALA A 205 16.59 -4.66 2.86
N ALA A 206 16.44 -5.59 1.92
CA ALA A 206 15.59 -6.76 2.05
C ALA A 206 16.37 -8.02 1.65
N ALA A 207 15.97 -9.15 2.21
CA ALA A 207 16.46 -10.45 1.80
C ALA A 207 15.32 -11.46 1.81
N ASP A 208 15.26 -12.29 0.78
CA ASP A 208 14.34 -13.42 0.67
C ASP A 208 15.17 -14.67 0.40
N TYR A 209 14.95 -15.73 1.16
CA TYR A 209 15.61 -17.02 0.99
C TYR A 209 14.58 -18.12 0.83
N ALA A 210 14.61 -18.78 -0.32
CA ALA A 210 13.70 -19.86 -0.69
C ALA A 210 14.40 -21.22 -0.63
N MET A 211 13.78 -22.16 0.08
CA MET A 211 14.11 -23.58 0.11
C MET A 211 12.97 -24.36 -0.53
N GLU A 212 13.13 -25.68 -0.70
CA GLU A 212 12.10 -26.52 -1.31
C GLU A 212 10.72 -26.46 -0.61
N THR A 213 10.71 -26.29 0.72
CA THR A 213 9.48 -26.31 1.53
C THR A 213 9.38 -25.15 2.51
N MET A 214 10.36 -24.23 2.51
CA MET A 214 10.41 -23.13 3.46
C MET A 214 10.94 -21.87 2.78
N ASP A 215 10.31 -20.75 3.06
CA ASP A 215 10.79 -19.43 2.65
C ASP A 215 10.99 -18.58 3.90
N PHE A 216 12.05 -17.80 3.98
CA PHE A 216 12.19 -16.78 5.02
C PHE A 216 12.72 -15.50 4.42
N GLY A 217 12.30 -14.37 4.97
CA GLY A 217 12.76 -13.11 4.47
C GLY A 217 12.28 -11.96 5.32
N GLY A 218 12.45 -10.77 4.76
CA GLY A 218 12.10 -9.55 5.45
C GLY A 218 12.86 -8.35 4.90
N HIS A 219 12.59 -7.21 5.51
CA HIS A 219 13.26 -5.97 5.20
C HIS A 219 13.45 -5.09 6.43
N PHE A 220 14.40 -4.18 6.32
CA PHE A 220 14.59 -3.07 7.24
C PHE A 220 14.71 -1.80 6.42
N VAL A 221 13.88 -0.81 6.73
CA VAL A 221 13.89 0.50 6.09
C VAL A 221 14.07 1.54 7.17
N TYR A 222 15.09 2.38 7.06
CA TYR A 222 15.28 3.57 7.88
C TYR A 222 14.74 4.79 7.13
N SER A 223 14.10 5.71 7.85
CA SER A 223 13.66 7.01 7.34
C SER A 223 14.20 8.15 8.19
N THR A 224 14.56 9.26 7.55
CA THR A 224 14.94 10.51 8.22
C THR A 224 14.35 11.69 7.46
N THR A 225 13.88 12.70 8.19
CA THR A 225 13.20 13.87 7.63
C THR A 225 14.00 15.13 7.96
N SER A 226 14.10 16.02 6.99
CA SER A 226 14.69 17.35 7.13
C SER A 226 13.67 18.38 6.67
N PHE A 227 13.34 19.35 7.51
CA PHE A 227 12.42 20.43 7.18
C PHE A 227 13.16 21.59 6.50
N ASP A 228 12.46 22.32 5.62
CA ASP A 228 13.01 23.48 4.90
C ASP A 228 13.18 24.71 5.84
N GLU A 229 12.33 24.83 6.88
CA GLU A 229 12.48 25.81 7.99
C GLU A 229 12.82 25.07 9.30
N GLU A 230 13.90 25.48 9.98
CA GLU A 230 14.36 24.82 11.23
C GLU A 230 13.59 25.30 12.47
N ASP A 231 12.96 26.48 12.45
CA ASP A 231 12.36 27.08 13.64
C ASP A 231 11.06 26.37 14.05
N GLY A 232 11.17 25.46 15.02
CA GLY A 232 10.03 24.80 15.68
C GLY A 232 9.64 23.44 15.09
N ASN A 233 10.30 23.00 14.02
CA ASN A 233 10.09 21.68 13.44
C ASN A 233 10.87 20.60 14.21
N PRO A 234 10.27 19.43 14.45
CA PRO A 234 10.94 18.36 15.18
C PRO A 234 11.98 17.63 14.33
N ASP A 235 13.03 17.12 14.98
CA ASP A 235 13.90 16.13 14.33
C ASP A 235 13.13 14.81 14.19
N MET A 236 12.85 14.37 12.96
CA MET A 236 12.09 13.13 12.73
C MET A 236 12.93 12.06 12.05
N SER A 237 13.01 10.89 12.68
CA SER A 237 13.61 9.69 12.07
C SER A 237 12.87 8.43 12.53
N GLY A 238 13.16 7.29 11.94
CA GLY A 238 12.60 6.02 12.40
C GLY A 238 12.89 4.89 11.45
N TYR A 239 12.24 3.74 11.67
CA TYR A 239 12.45 2.57 10.83
C TYR A 239 11.25 1.64 10.82
N PHE A 240 11.15 0.83 9.77
CA PHE A 240 10.26 -0.32 9.72
C PHE A 240 11.08 -1.59 9.54
N ALA A 241 10.95 -2.51 10.49
CA ALA A 241 11.47 -3.85 10.40
C ALA A 241 10.32 -4.82 10.15
N TYR A 242 10.43 -5.66 9.12
CA TYR A 242 9.49 -6.73 8.83
C TYR A 242 10.25 -8.02 8.58
N LEU A 243 9.77 -9.12 9.15
CA LEU A 243 10.31 -10.46 9.00
C LEU A 243 9.18 -11.44 8.75
N TYR A 244 9.45 -12.48 7.96
CA TYR A 244 8.53 -13.59 7.80
C TYR A 244 9.26 -14.93 7.66
N GLY A 245 8.53 -15.98 8.01
CA GLY A 245 8.88 -17.36 7.71
C GLY A 245 7.65 -18.10 7.21
N LYS A 246 7.77 -18.81 6.09
CA LYS A 246 6.73 -19.59 5.45
C LYS A 246 7.18 -21.04 5.35
N MET A 247 6.26 -21.98 5.56
CA MET A 247 6.50 -23.41 5.43
C MET A 247 5.33 -24.09 4.71
N ASP A 248 5.65 -24.79 3.63
CA ASP A 248 4.75 -25.72 2.95
C ASP A 248 4.80 -27.06 3.70
N VAL A 249 3.91 -27.23 4.69
CA VAL A 249 3.83 -28.44 5.52
C VAL A 249 3.38 -29.63 4.67
N THR A 250 2.45 -29.39 3.75
CA THR A 250 2.00 -30.33 2.72
C THR A 250 1.63 -29.55 1.46
N GLU A 251 1.33 -30.22 0.34
CA GLU A 251 0.80 -29.58 -0.89
C GLU A 251 -0.46 -28.73 -0.67
N LYS A 252 -1.22 -29.00 0.41
CA LYS A 252 -2.45 -28.28 0.74
C LYS A 252 -2.32 -27.35 1.94
N LEU A 253 -1.32 -27.56 2.80
CA LEU A 253 -1.18 -26.85 4.07
C LEU A 253 0.06 -25.97 4.02
N ASN A 254 -0.16 -24.66 3.99
CA ASN A 254 0.87 -23.65 4.12
C ASN A 254 0.70 -22.88 5.44
N VAL A 255 1.82 -22.57 6.09
CA VAL A 255 1.86 -21.70 7.28
C VAL A 255 2.86 -20.59 7.02
N LYS A 256 2.46 -19.34 7.24
CA LYS A 256 3.34 -18.16 7.23
C LYS A 256 3.23 -17.43 8.56
N LEU A 257 4.36 -17.13 9.17
CA LEU A 257 4.46 -16.29 10.35
C LEU A 257 5.07 -14.96 9.94
N ASN A 258 4.52 -13.87 10.45
CA ASN A 258 4.96 -12.51 10.19
C ASN A 258 5.28 -11.83 11.52
N PHE A 259 6.30 -10.99 11.50
CA PHE A 259 6.61 -10.04 12.55
C PHE A 259 6.88 -8.69 11.89
N GLY A 260 6.31 -7.63 12.43
CA GLY A 260 6.68 -6.28 12.03
C GLY A 260 6.71 -5.31 13.19
N TYR A 261 7.57 -4.31 13.04
CA TYR A 261 7.87 -3.35 14.09
C TYR A 261 8.18 -1.97 13.51
N THR A 262 7.46 -0.96 13.99
CA THR A 262 7.81 0.45 13.85
C THR A 262 7.92 1.08 15.23
N PRO A 263 8.89 2.00 15.46
CA PRO A 263 8.99 2.74 16.70
C PRO A 263 7.93 3.84 16.77
N GLY A 264 7.59 4.24 18.00
CA GLY A 264 6.91 5.48 18.31
C GLY A 264 7.52 6.03 19.58
N ASN A 265 8.22 7.16 19.49
CA ASN A 265 8.82 7.85 20.63
C ASN A 265 8.77 9.36 20.42
N LEU A 266 8.44 10.10 21.46
CA LEU A 266 8.54 11.56 21.52
C LEU A 266 9.55 11.94 22.61
N ASP A 267 10.64 12.60 22.24
CA ASP A 267 11.65 13.05 23.19
C ASP A 267 11.76 14.58 23.20
N PHE A 268 11.53 15.16 24.38
CA PHE A 268 11.58 16.61 24.62
C PHE A 268 12.91 17.01 25.28
N ASP A 269 14.01 16.98 24.54
CA ASP A 269 15.33 17.38 25.05
C ASP A 269 15.63 18.86 24.79
N ASN A 270 16.08 19.59 25.82
CA ASN A 270 16.56 20.97 25.77
C ASN A 270 15.67 21.99 25.02
N GLY A 271 14.36 21.78 25.00
CA GLY A 271 13.41 22.66 24.30
C GLY A 271 13.23 22.37 22.81
N SER A 272 13.81 21.28 22.31
CA SER A 272 13.52 20.68 21.01
C SER A 272 12.66 19.42 21.18
N LEU A 273 11.81 19.14 20.20
CA LEU A 273 11.06 17.89 20.09
C LEU A 273 11.78 17.01 19.06
N SER A 274 12.11 15.78 19.41
CA SER A 274 12.52 14.75 18.45
C SER A 274 11.49 13.63 18.44
N ILE A 275 11.27 13.06 17.26
CA ILE A 275 10.23 12.07 17.00
C ILE A 275 10.87 10.87 16.34
N THR A 276 10.71 9.70 16.97
CA THR A 276 11.12 8.43 16.39
C THR A 276 9.90 7.66 15.88
N THR A 277 9.61 7.75 14.57
CA THR A 277 8.50 7.03 13.94
C THR A 277 8.78 6.70 12.47
N PHE A 278 8.06 5.73 11.91
CA PHE A 278 8.11 5.40 10.50
C PHE A 278 6.76 5.69 9.84
N GLU A 279 6.83 6.36 8.70
CA GLU A 279 5.66 6.75 7.91
C GLU A 279 6.06 6.67 6.43
N GLY A 280 5.30 5.90 5.64
CA GLY A 280 5.43 5.81 4.19
C GLY A 280 4.81 7.02 3.48
N ILE A 281 4.90 7.06 2.15
CA ILE A 281 4.32 8.11 1.31
C ILE A 281 2.90 7.75 0.88
N SER A 282 2.73 6.56 0.32
CA SER A 282 1.42 5.95 -0.01
C SER A 282 1.56 4.43 0.16
N PRO A 283 1.73 3.95 1.41
CA PRO A 283 2.02 2.55 1.67
C PRO A 283 0.77 1.68 1.50
N TYR A 284 0.97 0.47 1.00
CA TYR A 284 -0.08 -0.54 0.81
C TYR A 284 0.42 -1.92 1.29
N PHE A 285 0.93 -1.95 2.52
CA PHE A 285 1.55 -3.13 3.13
C PHE A 285 0.49 -4.12 3.64
N ASN A 286 0.17 -5.14 2.84
CA ASN A 286 -0.75 -6.22 3.20
C ASN A 286 -0.16 -7.59 3.63
N PRO A 287 1.16 -7.79 3.88
CA PRO A 287 1.66 -9.10 4.28
C PRO A 287 1.14 -9.70 5.59
N TYR A 288 0.56 -8.91 6.51
CA TYR A 288 -0.01 -9.45 7.76
C TYR A 288 -1.26 -10.30 7.52
N GLY A 289 -2.03 -9.96 6.48
CA GLY A 289 -3.26 -10.67 6.09
C GLY A 289 -4.44 -10.51 7.06
N LEU A 290 -4.37 -9.59 8.00
CA LEU A 290 -5.43 -9.28 8.95
C LEU A 290 -6.42 -8.30 8.28
N GLU A 291 -7.65 -8.72 8.11
CA GLU A 291 -8.70 -8.04 7.34
C GLU A 291 -9.25 -6.78 8.00
N TYR A 292 -9.52 -6.83 9.31
CA TYR A 292 -10.17 -5.75 10.05
C TYR A 292 -9.18 -4.65 10.45
N LEU A 293 -8.03 -5.03 11.03
CA LEU A 293 -7.04 -4.07 11.53
C LEU A 293 -6.17 -3.46 10.40
N PHE A 294 -5.95 -4.21 9.31
CA PHE A 294 -5.07 -3.83 8.20
C PHE A 294 -5.78 -4.04 6.84
N VAL A 295 -5.01 -4.07 5.75
CA VAL A 295 -5.51 -4.43 4.42
C VAL A 295 -5.45 -5.94 4.26
N GLY A 296 -6.63 -6.57 4.18
CA GLY A 296 -6.79 -8.02 4.10
C GLY A 296 -6.86 -8.62 2.69
N SER A 297 -7.41 -9.82 2.61
CA SER A 297 -7.55 -10.59 1.37
C SER A 297 -8.74 -10.15 0.54
N VAL A 298 -9.80 -9.63 1.15
CA VAL A 298 -11.02 -9.20 0.47
C VAL A 298 -10.99 -7.68 0.23
N MET A 299 -10.73 -6.93 1.30
CA MET A 299 -10.78 -5.49 1.39
C MET A 299 -9.46 -4.83 1.04
N ASP A 300 -9.57 -3.95 0.05
CA ASP A 300 -8.60 -3.00 -0.40
C ASP A 300 -9.35 -1.66 -0.49
N PHE A 301 -9.14 -0.74 0.45
CA PHE A 301 -10.02 0.43 0.61
C PHE A 301 -9.54 1.62 -0.25
N PRO A 302 -10.41 2.25 -1.09
CA PRO A 302 -10.11 3.51 -1.75
C PRO A 302 -10.82 4.74 -1.14
N VAL A 303 -11.49 4.63 0.02
CA VAL A 303 -12.25 5.76 0.61
C VAL A 303 -11.83 6.04 2.05
N GLY A 304 -10.83 6.92 2.21
CA GLY A 304 -10.58 7.80 3.36
C GLY A 304 -10.64 7.25 4.78
N ASN A 305 -9.69 6.40 5.18
CA ASN A 305 -9.42 5.95 6.58
C ASN A 305 -10.16 4.67 7.08
N GLY A 306 -10.42 3.69 6.21
CA GLY A 306 -11.21 2.49 6.56
C GLY A 306 -10.47 1.32 7.24
N SER A 307 -9.14 1.24 7.20
CA SER A 307 -8.38 0.32 8.06
C SER A 307 -8.12 1.01 9.40
N VAL A 308 -8.21 0.26 10.50
CA VAL A 308 -7.92 0.80 11.84
C VAL A 308 -6.52 1.41 11.88
N PHE A 309 -5.56 0.78 11.17
CA PHE A 309 -4.19 1.22 11.11
C PHE A 309 -3.67 1.44 9.69
N ASN A 310 -2.78 2.41 9.53
CA ASN A 310 -1.97 2.53 8.34
C ASN A 310 -1.00 1.35 8.26
N THR A 311 -0.86 0.80 7.05
CA THR A 311 -0.33 -0.53 6.78
C THR A 311 1.14 -0.72 7.15
N ALA A 312 1.93 0.36 7.21
CA ALA A 312 3.37 0.32 7.49
C ALA A 312 3.81 1.14 8.71
N GLY A 313 2.90 1.76 9.47
CA GLY A 313 3.23 2.62 10.63
C GLY A 313 2.40 3.92 10.69
N ASN A 314 2.54 4.64 11.81
CA ASN A 314 1.77 5.81 12.27
C ASN A 314 0.25 5.69 12.15
N THR A 315 -0.41 5.82 13.29
CA THR A 315 -1.86 5.82 13.41
C THR A 315 -2.22 7.03 14.26
N PHE A 316 -3.16 7.86 13.79
CA PHE A 316 -3.84 8.95 14.52
C PHE A 316 -3.21 10.34 14.52
N ASP A 317 -2.64 10.90 13.44
CA ASP A 317 -1.96 12.22 13.54
C ASP A 317 -0.94 12.28 14.73
N PHE A 318 -0.58 11.12 15.28
CA PHE A 318 0.12 10.88 16.52
C PHE A 318 1.24 9.92 16.17
N TYR A 319 2.45 10.23 16.60
CA TYR A 319 3.66 9.51 16.20
C TYR A 319 3.81 8.16 16.92
N ASN A 320 2.84 7.26 16.69
CA ASN A 320 2.74 5.93 17.27
C ASN A 320 3.43 4.91 16.36
N GLY A 321 4.18 3.99 16.99
CA GLY A 321 4.69 2.79 16.35
C GLY A 321 3.75 1.61 16.58
N LEU A 322 4.02 0.52 15.89
CA LEU A 322 3.27 -0.73 15.99
C LEU A 322 4.22 -1.92 16.12
N MET A 323 3.82 -2.90 16.90
CA MET A 323 4.42 -4.23 16.92
C MET A 323 3.34 -5.25 16.58
N VAL A 324 3.54 -5.99 15.50
CA VAL A 324 2.57 -6.93 14.95
C VAL A 324 3.19 -8.31 14.86
N PHE A 325 2.46 -9.31 15.35
CA PHE A 325 2.72 -10.71 15.06
C PHE A 325 1.49 -11.30 14.40
N SER A 326 1.64 -11.96 13.26
CA SER A 326 0.54 -12.67 12.62
C SER A 326 0.96 -14.03 12.10
N ALA A 327 -0.03 -14.93 12.00
CA ALA A 327 0.07 -16.23 11.40
C ALA A 327 -0.99 -16.35 10.31
N ASN A 328 -0.58 -16.68 9.08
CA ASN A 328 -1.47 -17.00 7.96
C ASN A 328 -1.37 -18.50 7.70
N ILE A 329 -2.47 -19.22 7.86
CA ILE A 329 -2.55 -20.66 7.68
C ILE A 329 -3.55 -20.94 6.57
N THR A 330 -3.10 -21.58 5.49
CA THR A 330 -3.96 -21.95 4.36
C THR A 330 -4.07 -23.47 4.29
N TYR A 331 -5.29 -23.98 4.15
CA TYR A 331 -5.58 -25.39 3.89
C TYR A 331 -6.52 -25.52 2.68
N ASP A 332 -5.97 -25.90 1.54
CA ASP A 332 -6.71 -26.01 0.27
C ASP A 332 -7.37 -24.65 -0.08
N ILE A 333 -8.70 -24.59 -0.12
CA ILE A 333 -9.46 -23.35 -0.36
C ILE A 333 -9.73 -22.53 0.91
N PHE A 334 -9.42 -23.05 2.10
CA PHE A 334 -9.69 -22.37 3.38
C PHE A 334 -8.45 -21.65 3.87
N TYR A 335 -8.64 -20.54 4.57
CA TYR A 335 -7.55 -19.90 5.31
C TYR A 335 -8.00 -19.42 6.70
N LEU A 336 -7.01 -19.32 7.58
CA LEU A 336 -7.08 -18.74 8.90
C LEU A 336 -5.96 -17.72 9.01
N ASN A 337 -6.29 -16.45 9.26
CA ASN A 337 -5.30 -15.48 9.72
C ASN A 337 -5.54 -15.20 11.20
N ALA A 338 -4.47 -15.08 11.97
CA ALA A 338 -4.59 -14.68 13.38
C ALA A 338 -3.41 -13.79 13.72
N GLY A 339 -3.66 -12.70 14.43
CA GLY A 339 -2.58 -11.82 14.83
C GLY A 339 -2.91 -11.02 16.06
N PHE A 340 -1.87 -10.55 16.74
CA PHE A 340 -2.01 -9.60 17.83
C PHE A 340 -1.16 -8.37 17.52
N VAL A 341 -1.69 -7.22 17.92
CA VAL A 341 -1.12 -5.91 17.67
C VAL A 341 -0.87 -5.22 18.99
N ASN A 342 0.29 -4.62 19.14
CA ASN A 342 0.59 -3.71 20.23
C ASN A 342 1.01 -2.35 19.67
N MET A 343 0.64 -1.30 20.38
CA MET A 343 1.19 0.02 20.18
C MET A 343 2.64 0.04 20.68
N VAL A 344 3.50 0.73 19.96
CA VAL A 344 4.84 1.10 20.40
C VAL A 344 4.83 2.59 20.56
N PHE A 345 4.66 3.06 21.79
CA PHE A 345 4.69 4.47 22.10
C PHE A 345 5.44 4.69 23.39
N ASP A 346 6.31 5.67 23.39
CA ASP A 346 7.04 6.14 24.55
C ASP A 346 7.16 7.67 24.49
N ILE A 347 7.28 8.30 25.65
CA ILE A 347 7.54 9.72 25.73
C ILE A 347 8.63 9.96 26.76
N GLU A 348 9.78 10.40 26.26
CA GLU A 348 10.94 10.74 27.05
C GLU A 348 10.98 12.25 27.35
N ASN A 349 11.42 12.59 28.55
CA ASN A 349 11.64 13.98 29.00
C ASN A 349 10.41 14.92 28.88
N SER A 350 9.20 14.36 28.77
CA SER A 350 7.97 15.15 28.65
C SER A 350 7.84 16.21 29.75
N PRO A 351 7.52 17.48 29.40
CA PRO A 351 7.22 18.50 30.40
C PRO A 351 5.92 18.20 31.17
N ILE A 352 5.09 17.29 30.66
CA ILE A 352 3.83 16.88 31.26
C ILE A 352 3.92 15.38 31.58
N PRO A 353 3.69 14.94 32.83
CA PRO A 353 3.62 13.53 33.16
C PRO A 353 2.47 12.89 32.37
N ILE A 354 2.79 11.92 31.54
CA ILE A 354 1.79 11.12 30.82
C ILE A 354 1.69 9.80 31.57
N PRO A 355 0.50 9.42 32.03
CA PRO A 355 0.34 8.20 32.80
C PRO A 355 0.73 7.00 31.94
N ASP A 356 1.32 6.00 32.59
CA ASP A 356 1.52 4.70 31.97
C ASP A 356 0.16 4.15 31.54
N PHE A 357 0.07 3.75 30.28
CA PHE A 357 -1.12 3.13 29.70
C PHE A 357 -0.77 1.79 29.08
N GLU A 358 -1.78 0.95 28.94
CA GLU A 358 -1.62 -0.38 28.36
C GLU A 358 -1.47 -0.30 26.83
N LYS A 359 -0.48 -1.02 26.28
CA LYS A 359 -0.12 -0.93 24.85
C LYS A 359 -0.77 -2.02 23.99
N ASN A 360 -1.54 -2.92 24.59
CA ASN A 360 -2.19 -4.01 23.86
C ASN A 360 -3.41 -3.49 23.10
N ILE A 361 -3.24 -3.32 21.78
CA ILE A 361 -4.33 -2.92 20.87
C ILE A 361 -5.37 -4.03 20.80
N GLY A 362 -4.96 -5.28 20.65
CA GLY A 362 -5.90 -6.39 20.57
C GLY A 362 -5.42 -7.54 19.70
N THR A 363 -6.36 -8.44 19.43
CA THR A 363 -6.15 -9.66 18.66
C THR A 363 -7.22 -9.79 17.59
N GLU A 364 -6.83 -10.22 16.41
CA GLU A 364 -7.73 -10.48 15.30
C GLU A 364 -7.63 -11.94 14.85
N ILE A 365 -8.77 -12.52 14.46
CA ILE A 365 -8.88 -13.85 13.87
C ILE A 365 -9.80 -13.78 12.65
N ASP A 366 -9.26 -14.20 11.50
CA ASP A 366 -9.96 -14.23 10.23
C ASP A 366 -10.13 -15.65 9.75
N LEU A 367 -11.35 -16.00 9.40
CA LEU A 367 -11.68 -17.28 8.80
C LEU A 367 -12.24 -17.02 7.42
N GLY A 368 -11.61 -17.59 6.39
CA GLY A 368 -12.04 -17.32 5.04
C GLY A 368 -11.86 -18.48 4.08
N ILE A 369 -12.36 -18.23 2.88
CA ILE A 369 -12.21 -19.07 1.71
C ILE A 369 -11.64 -18.26 0.57
N LYS A 370 -10.75 -18.86 -0.20
CA LYS A 370 -10.18 -18.31 -1.43
C LYS A 370 -10.09 -19.43 -2.45
N THR A 371 -10.76 -19.25 -3.59
CA THR A 371 -10.81 -20.27 -4.63
C THR A 371 -11.01 -19.66 -6.00
N GLN A 372 -10.50 -20.32 -7.03
CA GLN A 372 -10.79 -19.98 -8.41
C GLN A 372 -12.00 -20.80 -8.87
N LEU A 373 -13.09 -20.13 -9.23
CA LEU A 373 -14.35 -20.78 -9.64
C LEU A 373 -14.28 -21.31 -11.08
N THR A 374 -13.58 -20.59 -11.94
CA THR A 374 -13.23 -20.93 -13.33
C THR A 374 -12.03 -20.11 -13.75
N ASP A 375 -11.41 -20.42 -14.87
CA ASP A 375 -10.29 -19.66 -15.44
C ASP A 375 -10.57 -18.14 -15.40
N GLY A 376 -9.71 -17.42 -14.67
CA GLY A 376 -9.78 -15.97 -14.50
C GLY A 376 -10.78 -15.47 -13.44
N LEU A 377 -11.71 -16.28 -12.95
CA LEU A 377 -12.72 -15.88 -11.96
C LEU A 377 -12.39 -16.37 -10.55
N ASP A 378 -11.93 -15.45 -9.71
CA ASP A 378 -11.57 -15.70 -8.31
C ASP A 378 -12.70 -15.28 -7.37
N PHE A 379 -12.94 -16.10 -6.35
CA PHE A 379 -13.85 -15.82 -5.25
C PHE A 379 -13.11 -15.86 -3.92
N CYS A 380 -13.34 -14.85 -3.08
CA CYS A 380 -12.82 -14.79 -1.73
C CYS A 380 -13.93 -14.33 -0.78
N ALA A 381 -14.02 -14.94 0.39
CA ALA A 381 -14.91 -14.49 1.46
C ALA A 381 -14.24 -14.69 2.82
N VAL A 382 -14.53 -13.80 3.75
CA VAL A 382 -13.88 -13.74 5.06
C VAL A 382 -14.88 -13.34 6.12
N TYR A 383 -14.72 -13.92 7.30
CA TYR A 383 -15.26 -13.41 8.54
C TYR A 383 -14.08 -13.09 9.48
N ALA A 384 -13.87 -11.82 9.74
CA ALA A 384 -12.84 -11.29 10.61
C ALA A 384 -13.44 -10.90 11.97
N LEU A 385 -12.76 -11.27 13.05
CA LEU A 385 -13.17 -11.00 14.41
C LEU A 385 -12.04 -10.28 15.15
N PHE A 386 -12.26 -9.01 15.48
CA PHE A 386 -11.33 -8.22 16.26
C PHE A 386 -11.78 -8.15 17.72
N MET A 387 -10.90 -8.55 18.62
CA MET A 387 -11.06 -8.46 20.06
C MET A 387 -10.15 -7.33 20.56
N PRO A 388 -10.72 -6.16 20.92
CA PRO A 388 -9.95 -5.06 21.50
C PRO A 388 -9.18 -5.53 22.74
N GLY A 389 -7.98 -5.00 22.89
CA GLY A 389 -7.11 -5.20 24.05
C GLY A 389 -7.25 -4.06 25.06
N SER A 390 -6.42 -4.12 26.11
CA SER A 390 -6.45 -3.20 27.24
C SER A 390 -6.16 -1.73 26.89
N PHE A 391 -5.57 -1.44 25.72
CA PHE A 391 -5.43 -0.07 25.23
C PHE A 391 -6.77 0.66 25.09
N PHE A 392 -7.82 -0.05 24.70
CA PHE A 392 -9.17 0.50 24.52
C PHE A 392 -9.95 0.63 25.84
N GLU A 393 -9.43 0.05 26.92
CA GLU A 393 -10.00 0.18 28.27
C GLU A 393 -9.44 1.40 29.01
N ASP A 394 -8.42 2.08 28.46
CA ASP A 394 -7.69 3.14 29.14
C ASP A 394 -8.49 4.46 29.20
N GLU A 395 -9.00 4.78 30.39
CA GLU A 395 -9.78 6.01 30.62
C GLU A 395 -8.99 7.31 30.41
N THR A 396 -7.65 7.26 30.41
CA THR A 396 -6.83 8.46 30.14
C THR A 396 -6.99 8.90 28.69
N TRP A 397 -7.02 7.93 27.77
CA TRP A 397 -7.08 8.18 26.34
C TRP A 397 -8.51 8.33 25.83
N TRP A 398 -9.42 7.52 26.38
CA TRP A 398 -10.79 7.39 25.87
C TRP A 398 -11.83 8.05 26.79
N GLY A 399 -11.42 8.57 27.95
CA GLY A 399 -12.34 9.14 28.93
C GLY A 399 -13.07 8.09 29.77
N THR A 400 -14.04 8.53 30.57
CA THR A 400 -14.85 7.62 31.38
C THR A 400 -15.86 6.86 30.52
N ASP A 401 -16.29 5.68 30.97
CA ASP A 401 -17.28 4.83 30.29
C ASP A 401 -16.75 4.10 29.03
N THR A 402 -15.49 3.65 29.05
CA THR A 402 -14.98 2.66 28.09
C THR A 402 -15.65 1.31 28.32
N ASP A 403 -16.16 0.70 27.25
CA ASP A 403 -16.75 -0.66 27.25
C ASP A 403 -16.46 -1.30 25.90
N PRO A 404 -15.17 -1.55 25.57
CA PRO A 404 -14.79 -2.01 24.26
C PRO A 404 -15.42 -3.38 23.97
N LYS A 405 -16.11 -3.47 22.84
CA LYS A 405 -16.76 -4.70 22.39
C LYS A 405 -16.00 -5.33 21.24
N THR A 406 -16.18 -6.64 21.09
CA THR A 406 -15.67 -7.35 19.92
C THR A 406 -16.26 -6.76 18.65
N ALA A 407 -15.39 -6.34 17.74
CA ALA A 407 -15.75 -5.89 16.41
C ALA A 407 -15.62 -7.05 15.42
N HIS A 408 -16.33 -6.96 14.32
CA HIS A 408 -16.29 -8.00 13.29
C HIS A 408 -16.51 -7.40 11.91
N GLU A 409 -16.06 -8.15 10.91
CA GLU A 409 -16.30 -7.89 9.50
C GLU A 409 -16.68 -9.19 8.79
N ILE A 410 -17.67 -9.12 7.93
CA ILE A 410 -17.95 -10.14 6.92
C ILE A 410 -17.84 -9.51 5.54
N SER A 411 -16.93 -10.05 4.73
CA SER A 411 -16.64 -9.49 3.42
C SER A 411 -16.54 -10.60 2.37
N ALA A 412 -16.96 -10.29 1.15
CA ALA A 412 -16.78 -11.17 0.00
C ALA A 412 -16.36 -10.37 -1.23
N LYS A 413 -15.52 -10.98 -2.06
CA LYS A 413 -15.01 -10.45 -3.34
C LYS A 413 -15.17 -11.49 -4.44
N LEU A 414 -15.66 -11.05 -5.57
CA LEU A 414 -15.62 -11.77 -6.84
C LEU A 414 -14.82 -10.94 -7.84
N GLN A 415 -13.78 -11.52 -8.43
CA GLN A 415 -12.89 -10.82 -9.36
C GLN A 415 -12.67 -11.68 -10.61
N TYR A 416 -12.94 -11.09 -11.78
CA TYR A 416 -12.65 -11.68 -13.07
C TYR A 416 -11.47 -10.97 -13.72
N ASN A 417 -10.36 -11.67 -13.87
CA ASN A 417 -9.16 -11.23 -14.57
C ASN A 417 -9.21 -11.74 -16.03
N PHE A 418 -8.95 -10.86 -17.00
CA PHE A 418 -9.05 -11.18 -18.43
C PHE A 418 -7.89 -10.62 -19.26
#